data_AF-A0A4R4WV77-F1
#
_entry.id   AF-A0A4R4WV77-F1
#
_cell.length_a   1.000
_cell.length_b   1.000
_cell.length_c   1.000
_cell.angle_alpha   90.00
_cell.angle_beta   90.00
_cell.angle_gamma   90.00
#
_symmetry.space_group_name_H-M   'P 1'
#
loop_
_entity.id
_entity.type
_entity.pdbx_description
1 polymer ?
#
loop_
_entity_poly.entity_id
_entity_poly.type
_entity_poly.pdbx_seq_one_letter_code
_entity_poly.pdbx_strand_id
1 'polypeptide(L)'
;MKGVAEARRAYRAQAWARAYELFAAAERLDADELDEYAVSAMLLGRMDEYYAIRERAYEQLLAERDLLGAASAALWSGLQRMVSGDEAVGSGWLGRAARLTEEDGTDSVPAAALRMSQAFQTDDAEQAVAISGEAVAAGRRLGSRDLVALALHQQGRFLIQAGQTTQGLAKLDEAMVELASGSLSPMVTGIVYCGAIAGCWIVYELRRAEEWTAAMGRWCDAQPDLGNFTGECKVRRAELKQLRGAWADARQDLAGVSTSDVDLWAAGCAAYVRGDIDRLQGRCDDADAHFVEAGRLGYDPQPGLALLRLQQGSVQAATAMIRRCVSESQDDAKRVEVLFAATEILLAAGDLEAAAAAANSLAELAEKCRTTIVLALADQATAMVRLAQEPDTALTPARAALRRWVELRAPYQEARTRLLIAEACHALGDNESADRETATARDTLERLGASTEPRRPDGQLTPREIEVLRLVATGATNRAIAAQLVLSERTVDRHVSNIFMKLGVSSRSAATAYGFEHRLV
;
A
#
# COMPACT_ATOMS: atom_id res chain seq x y z
N MET A 1 -46.34 -3.23 11.36
CA MET A 1 -46.43 -3.42 9.89
C MET A 1 -46.01 -2.21 9.06
N LYS A 2 -46.52 -0.98 9.24
CA LYS A 2 -46.08 0.19 8.43
C LYS A 2 -44.58 0.51 8.56
N GLY A 3 -44.02 0.43 9.77
CA GLY A 3 -42.59 0.74 10.01
C GLY A 3 -41.63 -0.26 9.36
N VAL A 4 -41.94 -1.56 9.35
CA VAL A 4 -41.07 -2.58 8.75
C VAL A 4 -41.06 -2.48 7.22
N ALA A 5 -42.20 -2.22 6.58
CA ALA A 5 -42.24 -1.98 5.14
C ALA A 5 -41.42 -0.72 4.73
N GLU A 6 -41.35 0.28 5.59
CA GLU A 6 -40.46 1.43 5.43
C GLU A 6 -38.99 1.04 5.63
N ALA A 7 -38.69 0.21 6.63
CA ALA A 7 -37.34 -0.32 6.89
C ALA A 7 -36.77 -1.06 5.67
N ARG A 8 -37.54 -1.99 5.09
CA ARG A 8 -37.14 -2.73 3.88
C ARG A 8 -36.98 -1.81 2.66
N ARG A 9 -37.74 -0.71 2.59
CA ARG A 9 -37.58 0.29 1.53
C ARG A 9 -36.29 1.08 1.71
N ALA A 10 -35.97 1.49 2.93
CA ALA A 10 -34.71 2.15 3.26
C ALA A 10 -33.52 1.21 2.99
N TYR A 11 -33.63 -0.08 3.36
CA TYR A 11 -32.63 -1.11 3.08
C TYR A 11 -32.35 -1.25 1.58
N ARG A 12 -33.40 -1.42 0.76
CA ARG A 12 -33.26 -1.49 -0.71
C ARG A 12 -32.73 -0.20 -1.34
N ALA A 13 -32.99 0.94 -0.71
CA ALA A 13 -32.45 2.23 -1.12
C ALA A 13 -31.04 2.49 -0.56
N GLN A 14 -30.43 1.51 0.13
CA GLN A 14 -29.09 1.61 0.75
C GLN A 14 -28.97 2.75 1.79
N ALA A 15 -30.09 3.18 2.37
CA ALA A 15 -30.13 4.14 3.46
C ALA A 15 -29.93 3.39 4.79
N TRP A 16 -28.69 2.91 5.02
CA TRP A 16 -28.36 1.94 6.07
C TRP A 16 -28.71 2.44 7.48
N ALA A 17 -28.40 3.70 7.79
CA ALA A 17 -28.70 4.25 9.11
C ALA A 17 -30.21 4.29 9.35
N ARG A 18 -30.96 4.73 8.35
CA ARG A 18 -32.43 4.78 8.41
C ARG A 18 -33.06 3.39 8.49
N ALA A 19 -32.56 2.43 7.72
CA ALA A 19 -33.02 1.05 7.77
C ALA A 19 -32.79 0.44 9.16
N TYR A 20 -31.58 0.59 9.69
CA TYR A 20 -31.22 0.14 11.03
C TYR A 20 -32.13 0.73 12.11
N GLU A 21 -32.36 2.05 12.11
CA GLU A 21 -33.24 2.70 13.09
C GLU A 21 -34.68 2.15 13.04
N LEU A 22 -35.20 1.95 11.83
CA LEU A 22 -36.57 1.47 11.62
C LEU A 22 -36.73 -0.01 12.02
N PHE A 23 -35.73 -0.85 11.74
CA PHE A 23 -35.72 -2.24 12.21
C PHE A 23 -35.56 -2.32 13.73
N ALA A 24 -34.67 -1.51 14.33
CA ALA A 24 -34.46 -1.47 15.77
C ALA A 24 -35.72 -1.06 16.55
N ALA A 25 -36.56 -0.20 15.96
CA ALA A 25 -37.83 0.25 16.55
C ALA A 25 -39.00 -0.73 16.35
N ALA A 26 -38.82 -1.80 15.58
CA ALA A 26 -39.89 -2.76 15.31
C ALA A 26 -40.07 -3.75 16.47
N GLU A 27 -41.31 -3.92 16.94
CA GLU A 27 -41.63 -4.83 18.05
C GLU A 27 -41.43 -6.32 17.70
N ARG A 28 -41.64 -6.68 16.43
CA ARG A 28 -41.49 -8.04 15.91
C ARG A 28 -40.92 -7.98 14.51
N LEU A 29 -39.93 -8.83 14.26
CA LEU A 29 -39.30 -9.03 12.96
C LEU A 29 -39.32 -10.53 12.66
N ASP A 30 -39.51 -10.90 11.40
CA ASP A 30 -39.24 -12.27 10.95
C ASP A 30 -37.75 -12.51 10.67
N ALA A 31 -37.39 -13.73 10.28
CA ALA A 31 -35.99 -14.10 10.04
C ALA A 31 -35.33 -13.32 8.89
N ASP A 32 -36.07 -13.05 7.80
CA ASP A 32 -35.58 -12.27 6.66
C ASP A 32 -35.36 -10.81 7.06
N GLU A 33 -36.27 -10.25 7.84
CA GLU A 33 -36.17 -8.89 8.36
C GLU A 33 -35.03 -8.74 9.38
N LEU A 34 -34.76 -9.78 10.18
CA LEU A 34 -33.58 -9.84 11.04
C LEU A 34 -32.28 -9.94 10.24
N ASP A 35 -32.27 -10.64 9.10
CA ASP A 35 -31.11 -10.66 8.18
C ASP A 35 -30.83 -9.24 7.62
N GLU A 36 -31.85 -8.58 7.07
CA GLU A 36 -31.74 -7.20 6.55
C GLU A 36 -31.29 -6.22 7.65
N TYR A 37 -31.80 -6.38 8.89
CA TYR A 37 -31.39 -5.60 10.05
C TYR A 37 -29.93 -5.84 10.43
N ALA A 38 -29.51 -7.10 10.51
CA ALA A 38 -28.13 -7.47 10.80
C ALA A 38 -27.18 -6.89 9.75
N VAL A 39 -27.48 -7.05 8.46
CA VAL A 39 -26.67 -6.49 7.38
C VAL A 39 -26.57 -4.97 7.50
N SER A 40 -27.66 -4.28 7.84
CA SER A 40 -27.63 -2.83 8.10
C SER A 40 -26.69 -2.47 9.26
N ALA A 41 -26.77 -3.19 10.38
CA ALA A 41 -25.87 -3.00 11.53
C ALA A 41 -24.40 -3.19 11.13
N MET A 42 -24.10 -4.27 10.41
CA MET A 42 -22.75 -4.55 9.91
C MET A 42 -22.23 -3.45 9.00
N LEU A 43 -23.02 -2.96 8.03
CA LEU A 43 -22.59 -1.91 7.10
C LEU A 43 -22.34 -0.57 7.81
N LEU A 44 -22.96 -0.36 8.97
CA LEU A 44 -22.70 0.78 9.88
C LEU A 44 -21.51 0.54 10.82
N GLY A 45 -20.83 -0.62 10.74
CA GLY A 45 -19.72 -0.99 11.62
C GLY A 45 -20.13 -1.48 13.02
N ARG A 46 -21.42 -1.76 13.26
CA ARG A 46 -21.97 -2.20 14.56
C ARG A 46 -21.87 -3.72 14.71
N MET A 47 -20.65 -4.24 14.84
CA MET A 47 -20.38 -5.69 14.79
C MET A 47 -20.96 -6.47 15.96
N ASP A 48 -20.90 -5.96 17.19
CA ASP A 48 -21.50 -6.62 18.35
C ASP A 48 -23.02 -6.80 18.18
N GLU A 49 -23.67 -5.76 17.67
CA GLU A 49 -25.11 -5.79 17.37
C GLU A 49 -25.42 -6.74 16.21
N TYR A 50 -24.61 -6.72 15.15
CA TYR A 50 -24.71 -7.68 14.04
C TYR A 50 -24.74 -9.12 14.54
N TYR A 51 -23.81 -9.51 15.41
CA TYR A 51 -23.76 -10.87 15.95
C TYR A 51 -25.00 -11.20 16.79
N ALA A 52 -25.44 -10.28 17.64
CA ALA A 52 -26.64 -10.49 18.47
C ALA A 52 -27.93 -10.62 17.64
N ILE A 53 -28.08 -9.83 16.58
CA ILE A 53 -29.23 -9.90 15.67
C ILE A 53 -29.19 -11.21 14.86
N ARG A 54 -28.01 -11.61 14.37
CA ARG A 54 -27.80 -12.88 13.66
C ARG A 54 -28.15 -14.10 14.51
N GLU A 55 -27.75 -14.08 15.78
CA GLU A 55 -28.07 -15.17 16.72
C GLU A 55 -29.58 -15.29 16.96
N ARG A 56 -30.29 -14.16 17.09
CA ARG A 56 -31.76 -14.15 17.16
C ARG A 56 -32.41 -14.74 15.90
N ALA A 57 -31.91 -14.36 14.71
CA ALA A 57 -32.40 -14.91 13.45
C ALA A 57 -32.19 -16.43 13.39
N TYR A 58 -31.00 -16.90 13.78
CA TYR A 58 -30.65 -18.31 13.87
C TYR A 58 -31.61 -19.10 14.78
N GLU A 59 -31.86 -18.61 16.00
CA GLU A 59 -32.78 -19.27 16.94
C GLU A 59 -34.22 -19.34 16.41
N GLN A 60 -34.68 -18.28 15.75
CA GLN A 60 -36.01 -18.25 15.14
C GLN A 60 -36.13 -19.26 13.99
N LEU A 61 -35.14 -19.31 13.09
CA LEU A 61 -35.11 -20.25 11.97
C LEU A 61 -35.08 -21.71 12.45
N LEU A 62 -34.36 -22.00 13.53
CA LEU A 62 -34.40 -23.32 14.17
C LEU A 62 -35.79 -23.65 14.74
N ALA A 63 -36.45 -22.68 15.40
CA ALA A 63 -37.79 -22.88 15.94
C ALA A 63 -38.82 -23.14 14.83
N GLU A 64 -38.63 -22.52 13.67
CA GLU A 64 -39.43 -22.69 12.45
C GLU A 64 -39.06 -23.95 11.64
N ARG A 65 -37.99 -24.65 12.03
CA ARG A 65 -37.39 -25.80 11.34
C ARG A 65 -36.87 -25.50 9.92
N ASP A 66 -36.51 -24.25 9.67
CA ASP A 66 -35.75 -23.87 8.47
C ASP A 66 -34.25 -24.13 8.70
N LEU A 67 -33.83 -25.36 8.42
CA LEU A 67 -32.45 -25.80 8.61
C LEU A 67 -31.47 -25.03 7.71
N LEU A 68 -31.86 -24.75 6.46
CA LEU A 68 -31.00 -24.06 5.50
C LEU A 68 -30.84 -22.57 5.84
N GLY A 69 -31.92 -21.92 6.25
CA GLY A 69 -31.86 -20.55 6.78
C GLY A 69 -30.97 -20.47 8.01
N ALA A 70 -31.17 -21.36 8.99
CA ALA A 70 -30.34 -21.43 10.19
C ALA A 70 -28.86 -21.72 9.85
N ALA A 71 -28.60 -22.62 8.91
CA ALA A 71 -27.24 -22.90 8.43
C ALA A 71 -26.59 -21.66 7.79
N SER A 72 -27.33 -20.90 6.99
CA SER A 72 -26.87 -19.65 6.39
C SER A 72 -26.50 -18.61 7.46
N ALA A 73 -27.39 -18.39 8.44
CA ALA A 73 -27.14 -17.46 9.54
C ALA A 73 -25.90 -17.84 10.37
N ALA A 74 -25.74 -19.14 10.65
CA ALA A 74 -24.57 -19.67 11.34
C ALA A 74 -23.28 -19.52 10.51
N LEU A 75 -23.33 -19.82 9.22
CA LEU A 75 -22.20 -19.71 8.30
C LEU A 75 -21.67 -18.28 8.25
N TRP A 76 -22.54 -17.30 8.00
CA TRP A 76 -22.13 -15.89 7.89
C TRP A 76 -21.64 -15.31 9.23
N SER A 77 -22.20 -15.76 10.34
CA SER A 77 -21.70 -15.42 11.69
C SER A 77 -20.29 -15.99 11.91
N GLY A 78 -20.07 -17.23 11.50
CA GLY A 78 -18.79 -17.91 11.57
C GLY A 78 -17.72 -17.22 10.72
N LEU A 79 -17.97 -17.04 9.42
CA LEU A 79 -17.04 -16.42 8.48
C LEU A 79 -16.65 -15.00 8.92
N GLN A 80 -17.61 -14.18 9.35
CA GLN A 80 -17.31 -12.82 9.79
C GLN A 80 -16.46 -12.79 11.07
N ARG A 81 -16.65 -13.73 12.00
CA ARG A 81 -15.80 -13.87 13.19
C ARG A 81 -14.40 -14.34 12.85
N MET A 82 -14.24 -15.23 11.87
CA MET A 82 -12.92 -15.62 11.37
C MET A 82 -12.15 -14.40 10.85
N VAL A 83 -12.82 -13.53 10.10
CA VAL A 83 -12.21 -12.28 9.59
C VAL A 83 -11.85 -11.31 10.72
N SER A 84 -12.66 -11.23 11.77
CA SER A 84 -12.41 -10.37 12.94
C SER A 84 -11.42 -10.95 13.97
N GLY A 85 -10.87 -12.15 13.75
CA GLY A 85 -9.90 -12.79 14.65
C GLY A 85 -10.51 -13.61 15.80
N ASP A 86 -11.84 -13.72 15.88
CA ASP A 86 -12.56 -14.52 16.86
C ASP A 86 -12.58 -16.02 16.46
N GLU A 87 -11.42 -16.60 16.17
CA GLU A 87 -11.29 -17.90 15.51
C GLU A 87 -12.03 -19.03 16.24
N ALA A 88 -11.92 -19.10 17.57
CA ALA A 88 -12.56 -20.16 18.36
C ALA A 88 -14.10 -20.10 18.27
N VAL A 89 -14.66 -18.89 18.39
CA VAL A 89 -16.12 -18.68 18.31
C VAL A 89 -16.59 -18.86 16.86
N GLY A 90 -15.83 -18.34 15.90
CA GLY A 90 -16.09 -18.49 14.47
C GLY A 90 -16.15 -19.96 14.05
N SER A 91 -15.15 -20.76 14.44
CA SER A 91 -15.10 -22.20 14.21
C SER A 91 -16.30 -22.93 14.82
N GLY A 92 -16.72 -22.55 16.04
CA GLY A 92 -17.93 -23.07 16.67
C GLY A 92 -19.21 -22.85 15.85
N TRP A 93 -19.36 -21.66 15.27
CA TRP A 93 -20.48 -21.32 14.37
C TRP A 93 -20.42 -22.07 13.03
N LEU A 94 -19.24 -22.21 12.42
CA LEU A 94 -19.06 -23.02 11.22
C LEU A 94 -19.40 -24.49 11.48
N GLY A 95 -19.04 -25.03 12.65
CA GLY A 95 -19.43 -26.37 13.08
C GLY A 95 -20.94 -26.53 13.28
N ARG A 96 -21.67 -25.48 13.69
CA ARG A 96 -23.14 -25.48 13.73
C ARG A 96 -23.72 -25.51 12.32
N ALA A 97 -23.22 -24.67 11.41
CA ALA A 97 -23.63 -24.66 10.01
C ALA A 97 -23.44 -26.03 9.36
N ALA A 98 -22.29 -26.67 9.60
CA ALA A 98 -21.97 -28.01 9.09
C ALA A 98 -23.02 -29.06 9.46
N ARG A 99 -23.34 -29.16 10.76
CA ARG A 99 -24.35 -30.12 11.24
C ARG A 99 -25.72 -29.89 10.61
N LEU A 100 -26.14 -28.62 10.48
CA LEU A 100 -27.44 -28.29 9.89
C LEU A 100 -27.50 -28.62 8.40
N THR A 101 -26.43 -28.36 7.65
CA THR A 101 -26.36 -28.73 6.23
C THR A 101 -26.30 -30.24 6.02
N GLU A 102 -25.65 -30.96 6.93
CA GLU A 102 -25.60 -32.43 6.91
C GLU A 102 -26.97 -33.05 7.24
N GLU A 103 -27.67 -32.50 8.24
CA GLU A 103 -29.02 -32.93 8.61
C GLU A 103 -30.05 -32.69 7.50
N ASP A 104 -30.00 -31.53 6.85
CA ASP A 104 -30.86 -31.21 5.71
C ASP A 104 -30.55 -32.06 4.47
N GLY A 105 -29.26 -32.29 4.19
CA GLY A 105 -28.79 -33.22 3.16
C GLY A 105 -28.95 -32.73 1.71
N THR A 106 -29.42 -31.50 1.46
CA THR A 106 -29.57 -30.95 0.11
C THR A 106 -28.30 -30.26 -0.39
N ASP A 107 -28.03 -30.32 -1.72
CA ASP A 107 -27.02 -29.46 -2.35
C ASP A 107 -27.57 -28.03 -2.37
N SER A 108 -27.06 -27.20 -1.46
CA SER A 108 -27.57 -25.86 -1.18
C SER A 108 -26.43 -24.84 -1.13
N VAL A 109 -26.78 -23.55 -1.21
CA VAL A 109 -25.79 -22.46 -1.16
C VAL A 109 -24.99 -22.49 0.16
N PRO A 110 -25.61 -22.64 1.35
CA PRO A 110 -24.85 -22.76 2.60
C PRO A 110 -23.90 -23.96 2.62
N ALA A 111 -24.34 -25.13 2.11
CA ALA A 111 -23.49 -26.32 2.04
C ALA A 111 -22.30 -26.15 1.09
N ALA A 112 -22.50 -25.48 -0.06
CA ALA A 112 -21.43 -25.18 -1.00
C ALA A 112 -20.44 -24.14 -0.45
N ALA A 113 -20.93 -23.07 0.19
CA ALA A 113 -20.09 -22.07 0.81
C ALA A 113 -19.29 -22.62 2.02
N LEU A 114 -19.88 -23.54 2.79
CA LEU A 114 -19.16 -24.23 3.85
C LEU A 114 -18.03 -25.13 3.30
N ARG A 115 -18.28 -25.90 2.25
CA ARG A 115 -17.23 -26.67 1.55
C ARG A 115 -16.13 -25.75 1.04
N MET A 116 -16.50 -24.62 0.44
CA MET A 116 -15.55 -23.60 -0.03
C MET A 116 -14.65 -23.10 1.12
N SER A 117 -15.18 -22.94 2.34
CA SER A 117 -14.39 -22.50 3.50
C SER A 117 -13.27 -23.48 3.90
N GLN A 118 -13.37 -24.76 3.51
CA GLN A 118 -12.32 -25.76 3.76
C GLN A 118 -11.04 -25.45 2.98
N ALA A 119 -11.11 -24.67 1.90
CA ALA A 119 -9.93 -24.24 1.16
C ALA A 119 -8.95 -23.41 2.01
N PHE A 120 -9.41 -22.79 3.11
CA PHE A 120 -8.53 -22.09 4.06
C PHE A 120 -7.83 -23.02 5.05
N GLN A 121 -8.21 -24.29 5.12
CA GLN A 121 -7.66 -25.26 6.06
C GLN A 121 -6.60 -26.18 5.42
N THR A 122 -6.39 -26.07 4.11
CA THR A 122 -5.39 -26.85 3.39
C THR A 122 -4.14 -26.02 3.12
N ASP A 123 -2.97 -26.64 3.30
CA ASP A 123 -1.68 -26.09 2.89
C ASP A 123 -1.37 -26.39 1.41
N ASP A 124 -2.20 -27.19 0.74
CA ASP A 124 -2.06 -27.53 -0.68
C ASP A 124 -2.80 -26.51 -1.55
N ALA A 125 -2.01 -25.69 -2.25
CA ALA A 125 -2.52 -24.65 -3.13
C ALA A 125 -3.35 -25.20 -4.31
N GLU A 126 -3.01 -26.36 -4.86
CA GLU A 126 -3.79 -26.98 -5.94
C GLU A 126 -5.15 -27.46 -5.42
N GLN A 127 -5.17 -28.04 -4.22
CA GLN A 127 -6.40 -28.44 -3.56
C GLN A 127 -7.29 -27.23 -3.24
N ALA A 128 -6.73 -26.13 -2.74
CA ALA A 128 -7.47 -24.90 -2.46
C ALA A 128 -8.11 -24.30 -3.73
N VAL A 129 -7.38 -24.33 -4.85
CA VAL A 129 -7.89 -23.91 -6.17
C VAL A 129 -9.02 -24.82 -6.67
N ALA A 130 -8.90 -26.14 -6.47
CA ALA A 130 -9.92 -27.12 -6.86
C ALA A 130 -11.21 -26.93 -6.05
N ILE A 131 -11.12 -26.83 -4.72
CA ILE A 131 -12.27 -26.57 -3.84
C ILE A 131 -13.00 -25.29 -4.25
N SER A 132 -12.27 -24.22 -4.52
CA SER A 132 -12.85 -22.95 -4.97
C SER A 132 -13.51 -23.09 -6.34
N GLY A 133 -12.93 -23.86 -7.26
CA GLY A 133 -13.52 -24.16 -8.57
C GLY A 133 -14.82 -24.96 -8.50
N GLU A 134 -14.90 -25.93 -7.60
CA GLU A 134 -16.14 -26.67 -7.32
C GLU A 134 -17.23 -25.76 -6.77
N ALA A 135 -16.87 -24.80 -5.91
CA ALA A 135 -17.78 -23.80 -5.38
C ALA A 135 -18.31 -22.85 -6.48
N VAL A 136 -17.48 -22.44 -7.45
CA VAL A 136 -17.94 -21.71 -8.65
C VAL A 136 -18.97 -22.53 -9.42
N ALA A 137 -18.70 -23.81 -9.66
CA ALA A 137 -19.62 -24.69 -10.37
C ALA A 137 -20.94 -24.88 -9.59
N ALA A 138 -20.88 -25.02 -8.27
CA ALA A 138 -22.05 -25.10 -7.40
C ALA A 138 -22.87 -23.81 -7.44
N GLY A 139 -22.23 -22.65 -7.30
CA GLY A 139 -22.90 -21.34 -7.39
C GLY A 139 -23.66 -21.17 -8.71
N ARG A 140 -23.06 -21.57 -9.84
CA ARG A 140 -23.72 -21.55 -11.16
C ARG A 140 -24.93 -22.50 -11.22
N ARG A 141 -24.80 -23.74 -10.72
CA ARG A 141 -25.92 -24.71 -10.71
C ARG A 141 -27.08 -24.25 -9.81
N LEU A 142 -26.75 -23.67 -8.67
CA LEU A 142 -27.70 -23.20 -7.66
C LEU A 142 -28.25 -21.79 -7.95
N GLY A 143 -27.76 -21.12 -9.01
CA GLY A 143 -28.18 -19.77 -9.39
C GLY A 143 -27.75 -18.67 -8.41
N SER A 144 -26.75 -18.92 -7.56
CA SER A 144 -26.25 -17.95 -6.58
C SER A 144 -25.07 -17.15 -7.12
N ARG A 145 -25.34 -15.89 -7.51
CA ARG A 145 -24.30 -14.97 -7.99
C ARG A 145 -23.30 -14.60 -6.89
N ASP A 146 -23.77 -14.47 -5.66
CA ASP A 146 -22.93 -14.23 -4.49
C ASP A 146 -21.89 -15.33 -4.30
N LEU A 147 -22.32 -16.60 -4.35
CA LEU A 147 -21.39 -17.72 -4.23
C LEU A 147 -20.41 -17.78 -5.40
N VAL A 148 -20.86 -17.53 -6.63
CA VAL A 148 -19.99 -17.47 -7.80
C VAL A 148 -18.92 -16.39 -7.64
N ALA A 149 -19.31 -15.18 -7.26
CA ALA A 149 -18.37 -14.06 -7.10
C ALA A 149 -17.36 -14.32 -5.98
N LEU A 150 -17.80 -14.79 -4.82
CA LEU A 150 -16.92 -15.16 -3.70
C LEU A 150 -15.91 -16.23 -4.10
N ALA A 151 -16.39 -17.30 -4.73
CA ALA A 151 -15.57 -18.43 -5.12
C ALA A 151 -14.56 -18.08 -6.22
N LEU A 152 -14.96 -17.25 -7.21
CA LEU A 152 -14.05 -16.74 -8.24
C LEU A 152 -12.94 -15.87 -7.64
N HIS A 153 -13.29 -14.95 -6.73
CA HIS A 153 -12.32 -14.11 -6.04
C HIS A 153 -11.32 -14.98 -5.26
N GLN A 154 -11.81 -15.97 -4.51
CA GLN A 154 -10.98 -16.83 -3.68
C GLN A 154 -10.08 -17.72 -4.54
N GLN A 155 -10.62 -18.31 -5.60
CA GLN A 155 -9.85 -19.09 -6.57
C GLN A 155 -8.74 -18.24 -7.20
N GLY A 156 -9.03 -16.99 -7.57
CA GLY A 156 -8.04 -16.08 -8.11
C GLY A 156 -6.89 -15.81 -7.16
N ARG A 157 -7.18 -15.62 -5.87
CA ARG A 157 -6.16 -15.43 -4.83
C ARG A 157 -5.29 -16.67 -4.62
N PHE A 158 -5.88 -17.85 -4.54
CA PHE A 158 -5.10 -19.09 -4.40
C PHE A 158 -4.22 -19.37 -5.62
N LEU A 159 -4.71 -19.09 -6.83
CA LEU A 159 -3.90 -19.17 -8.05
C LEU A 159 -2.70 -18.21 -8.02
N ILE A 160 -2.90 -16.98 -7.54
CA ILE A 160 -1.82 -16.00 -7.35
C ILE A 160 -0.79 -16.51 -6.33
N GLN A 161 -1.25 -17.03 -5.19
CA GLN A 161 -0.38 -17.60 -4.16
C GLN A 161 0.40 -18.83 -4.67
N ALA A 162 -0.19 -19.61 -5.57
CA ALA A 162 0.46 -20.71 -6.27
C ALA A 162 1.43 -20.28 -7.39
N GLY A 163 1.63 -18.97 -7.60
CA GLY A 163 2.49 -18.42 -8.66
C GLY A 163 1.86 -18.43 -10.07
N GLN A 164 0.59 -18.80 -10.20
CA GLN A 164 -0.15 -18.81 -11.47
C GLN A 164 -0.82 -17.45 -11.75
N THR A 165 -0.03 -16.38 -11.71
CA THR A 165 -0.48 -14.98 -11.73
C THR A 165 -1.50 -14.67 -12.83
N THR A 166 -1.22 -15.04 -14.09
CA THR A 166 -2.11 -14.73 -15.22
C THR A 166 -3.50 -15.37 -15.05
N GLN A 167 -3.55 -16.63 -14.61
CA GLN A 167 -4.83 -17.33 -14.40
C GLN A 167 -5.57 -16.75 -13.19
N GLY A 168 -4.84 -16.46 -12.11
CA GLY A 168 -5.43 -15.88 -10.91
C GLY A 168 -6.06 -14.52 -11.16
N LEU A 169 -5.36 -13.62 -11.88
CA LEU A 169 -5.90 -12.32 -12.28
C LEU A 169 -7.15 -12.46 -13.15
N ALA A 170 -7.18 -13.42 -14.08
CA ALA A 170 -8.36 -13.66 -14.90
C ALA A 170 -9.59 -14.05 -14.06
N LYS A 171 -9.40 -14.82 -12.98
CA LYS A 171 -10.48 -15.16 -12.04
C LYS A 171 -10.94 -13.98 -11.19
N LEU A 172 -10.01 -13.12 -10.78
CA LEU A 172 -10.37 -11.86 -10.14
C LEU A 172 -11.18 -10.97 -11.10
N ASP A 173 -10.76 -10.86 -12.36
CA ASP A 173 -11.47 -10.09 -13.39
C ASP A 173 -12.89 -10.64 -13.62
N GLU A 174 -13.08 -11.96 -13.68
CA GLU A 174 -14.42 -12.59 -13.75
C GLU A 174 -15.28 -12.23 -12.51
N ALA A 175 -14.71 -12.27 -11.30
CA ALA A 175 -15.44 -11.90 -10.08
C ALA A 175 -15.86 -10.42 -10.10
N MET A 176 -15.00 -9.55 -10.62
CA MET A 176 -15.28 -8.11 -10.75
C MET A 176 -16.37 -7.82 -11.79
N VAL A 177 -16.49 -8.64 -12.84
CA VAL A 177 -17.59 -8.56 -13.81
C VAL A 177 -18.93 -8.95 -13.16
N GLU A 178 -18.96 -10.01 -12.35
CA GLU A 178 -20.14 -10.38 -11.58
C GLU A 178 -20.58 -9.21 -10.68
N LEU A 179 -19.62 -8.59 -10.01
CA LEU A 179 -19.85 -7.43 -9.15
C LEU A 179 -20.40 -6.23 -9.94
N ALA A 180 -19.79 -5.88 -11.07
CA ALA A 180 -20.17 -4.71 -11.87
C ALA A 180 -21.62 -4.76 -12.38
N SER A 181 -22.23 -5.95 -12.43
CA SER A 181 -23.64 -6.11 -12.79
C SER A 181 -24.64 -5.64 -11.70
N GLY A 182 -24.16 -5.25 -10.52
CA GLY A 182 -24.97 -4.66 -9.43
C GLY A 182 -25.93 -5.64 -8.75
N SER A 183 -25.74 -6.95 -8.93
CA SER A 183 -26.65 -7.98 -8.41
C SER A 183 -26.14 -8.72 -7.18
N LEU A 184 -24.96 -8.36 -6.67
CA LEU A 184 -24.38 -9.00 -5.50
C LEU A 184 -24.92 -8.35 -4.22
N SER A 185 -24.99 -9.13 -3.14
CA SER A 185 -25.30 -8.55 -1.82
C SER A 185 -24.22 -7.55 -1.40
N PRO A 186 -24.54 -6.53 -0.59
CA PRO A 186 -23.57 -5.53 -0.15
C PRO A 186 -22.36 -6.13 0.58
N MET A 187 -22.58 -7.20 1.35
CA MET A 187 -21.52 -7.92 2.08
C MET A 187 -20.53 -8.55 1.10
N VAL A 188 -21.03 -9.33 0.14
CA VAL A 188 -20.20 -10.00 -0.87
C VAL A 188 -19.51 -8.99 -1.77
N THR A 189 -20.20 -7.93 -2.17
CA THR A 189 -19.62 -6.82 -2.95
C THR A 189 -18.36 -6.29 -2.29
N GLY A 190 -18.44 -6.04 -0.98
CA GLY A 190 -17.32 -5.62 -0.16
C GLY A 190 -16.14 -6.59 -0.13
N ILE A 191 -16.41 -7.86 0.18
CA ILE A 191 -15.39 -8.92 0.25
C ILE A 191 -14.68 -9.07 -1.09
N VAL A 192 -15.43 -9.10 -2.19
CA VAL A 192 -14.87 -9.28 -3.54
C VAL A 192 -14.01 -8.07 -3.94
N TYR A 193 -14.47 -6.83 -3.71
CA TYR A 193 -13.64 -5.64 -3.95
C TYR A 193 -12.31 -5.72 -3.19
N CYS A 194 -12.41 -5.94 -1.88
CA CYS A 194 -11.26 -5.99 -0.99
C CYS A 194 -10.26 -7.08 -1.38
N GLY A 195 -10.78 -8.29 -1.59
CA GLY A 195 -9.97 -9.44 -1.96
C GLY A 195 -9.32 -9.33 -3.33
N ALA A 196 -10.03 -8.77 -4.32
CA ALA A 196 -9.50 -8.55 -5.67
C ALA A 196 -8.42 -7.46 -5.69
N ILE A 197 -8.64 -6.34 -4.99
CA ILE A 197 -7.65 -5.27 -4.85
C ILE A 197 -6.38 -5.83 -4.19
N ALA A 198 -6.51 -6.49 -3.03
CA ALA A 198 -5.38 -7.08 -2.34
C ALA A 198 -4.66 -8.16 -3.18
N GLY A 199 -5.41 -8.97 -3.95
CA GLY A 199 -4.84 -9.93 -4.90
C GLY A 199 -3.98 -9.27 -5.98
N CYS A 200 -4.44 -8.15 -6.55
CA CYS A 200 -3.66 -7.39 -7.52
C CYS A 200 -2.39 -6.79 -6.89
N TRP A 201 -2.44 -6.38 -5.62
CA TRP A 201 -1.29 -5.83 -4.91
C TRP A 201 -0.19 -6.85 -4.66
N ILE A 202 -0.54 -8.09 -4.31
CA ILE A 202 0.45 -9.18 -4.07
C ILE A 202 1.36 -9.38 -5.29
N VAL A 203 0.81 -9.27 -6.50
CA VAL A 203 1.56 -9.44 -7.74
C VAL A 203 1.95 -8.12 -8.40
N TYR A 204 1.72 -6.99 -7.73
CA TYR A 204 2.04 -5.66 -8.25
C TYR A 204 1.33 -5.27 -9.56
N GLU A 205 0.10 -5.73 -9.78
CA GLU A 205 -0.76 -5.37 -10.90
C GLU A 205 -1.51 -4.06 -10.63
N LEU A 206 -0.76 -2.97 -10.63
CA LEU A 206 -1.24 -1.66 -10.17
C LEU A 206 -2.35 -1.03 -11.03
N ARG A 207 -2.40 -1.36 -12.33
CA ARG A 207 -3.47 -0.86 -13.22
C ARG A 207 -4.83 -1.43 -12.82
N ARG A 208 -4.91 -2.75 -12.62
CA ARG A 208 -6.14 -3.39 -12.12
C ARG A 208 -6.49 -2.91 -10.71
N ALA A 209 -5.48 -2.85 -9.82
CA ALA A 209 -5.67 -2.36 -8.47
C ALA A 209 -6.31 -0.96 -8.47
N GLU A 210 -5.88 -0.06 -9.35
CA GLU A 210 -6.51 1.25 -9.53
C GLU A 210 -7.97 1.15 -9.99
N GLU A 211 -8.22 0.46 -11.10
CA GLU A 211 -9.57 0.39 -11.69
C GLU A 211 -10.58 -0.11 -10.66
N TRP A 212 -10.21 -1.15 -9.92
CA TRP A 212 -11.03 -1.74 -8.86
C TRP A 212 -11.13 -0.85 -7.61
N THR A 213 -10.05 -0.18 -7.22
CA THR A 213 -10.08 0.78 -6.11
C THR A 213 -10.97 1.99 -6.43
N ALA A 214 -10.93 2.50 -7.67
CA ALA A 214 -11.78 3.60 -8.11
C ALA A 214 -13.25 3.17 -8.21
N ALA A 215 -13.51 1.93 -8.66
CA ALA A 215 -14.86 1.36 -8.68
C ALA A 215 -15.41 1.19 -7.26
N MET A 216 -14.61 0.65 -6.33
CA MET A 216 -14.97 0.55 -4.92
C MET A 216 -15.24 1.93 -4.31
N GLY A 217 -14.39 2.92 -4.61
CA GLY A 217 -14.57 4.30 -4.16
C GLY A 217 -15.93 4.87 -4.57
N ARG A 218 -16.31 4.74 -5.85
CA ARG A 218 -17.64 5.17 -6.33
C ARG A 218 -18.78 4.43 -5.64
N TRP A 219 -18.62 3.14 -5.37
CA TRP A 219 -19.61 2.33 -4.66
C TRP A 219 -19.78 2.78 -3.20
N CYS A 220 -18.68 3.10 -2.50
CA CYS A 220 -18.72 3.67 -1.16
C CYS A 220 -19.31 5.09 -1.15
N ASP A 221 -18.89 5.96 -2.07
CA ASP A 221 -19.34 7.36 -2.15
C ASP A 221 -20.85 7.47 -2.45
N ALA A 222 -21.42 6.47 -3.13
CA ALA A 222 -22.86 6.36 -3.34
C ALA A 222 -23.65 6.02 -2.06
N GLN A 223 -22.97 5.63 -0.98
CA GLN A 223 -23.55 5.14 0.26
C GLN A 223 -22.93 5.86 1.47
N PRO A 224 -23.37 7.10 1.78
CA PRO A 224 -22.72 7.94 2.78
C PRO A 224 -22.75 7.39 4.22
N ASP A 225 -23.71 6.51 4.53
CA ASP A 225 -23.82 5.85 5.83
C ASP A 225 -22.84 4.69 6.01
N LEU A 226 -22.09 4.30 4.97
CA LEU A 226 -21.24 3.11 4.99
C LEU A 226 -20.04 3.31 5.95
N GLY A 227 -20.11 2.67 7.11
CA GLY A 227 -19.08 2.70 8.14
C GLY A 227 -18.11 1.52 8.07
N ASN A 228 -18.49 0.42 7.43
CA ASN A 228 -17.62 -0.75 7.23
C ASN A 228 -16.73 -0.56 5.97
N PHE A 229 -15.64 -1.33 5.83
CA PHE A 229 -14.54 -1.15 4.83
C PHE A 229 -13.43 -0.16 5.22
N THR A 230 -12.97 -0.24 6.46
CA THR A 230 -11.93 0.63 7.04
C THR A 230 -10.52 -0.01 7.14
N GLY A 231 -10.36 -1.29 6.78
CA GLY A 231 -9.09 -2.04 6.92
C GLY A 231 -8.16 -1.99 5.70
N GLU A 232 -7.62 -3.16 5.31
CA GLU A 232 -6.61 -3.33 4.23
C GLU A 232 -6.90 -2.51 2.96
N CYS A 233 -8.15 -2.44 2.53
CA CYS A 233 -8.55 -1.81 1.27
C CYS A 233 -8.31 -0.29 1.26
N LYS A 234 -8.44 0.39 2.41
CA LYS A 234 -8.07 1.81 2.55
C LYS A 234 -6.56 2.00 2.50
N VAL A 235 -5.80 1.11 3.14
CA VAL A 235 -4.33 1.12 3.10
C VAL A 235 -3.84 0.96 1.66
N ARG A 236 -4.34 -0.06 0.94
CA ARG A 236 -4.02 -0.30 -0.47
C ARG A 236 -4.36 0.89 -1.38
N ARG A 237 -5.49 1.56 -1.13
CA ARG A 237 -5.85 2.80 -1.84
C ARG A 237 -4.87 3.93 -1.53
N ALA A 238 -4.46 4.07 -0.26
CA ALA A 238 -3.50 5.09 0.15
C ALA A 238 -2.10 4.83 -0.44
N GLU A 239 -1.64 3.58 -0.53
CA GLU A 239 -0.38 3.19 -1.21
C GLU A 239 -0.41 3.57 -2.71
N LEU A 240 -1.54 3.35 -3.40
CA LEU A 240 -1.69 3.77 -4.79
C LEU A 240 -1.64 5.30 -4.93
N LYS A 241 -2.34 6.02 -4.05
CA LYS A 241 -2.33 7.49 -4.02
C LYS A 241 -0.94 8.03 -3.69
N GLN A 242 -0.22 7.38 -2.78
CA GLN A 242 1.17 7.68 -2.46
C GLN A 242 2.05 7.56 -3.70
N LEU A 243 2.02 6.41 -4.38
CA LEU A 243 2.81 6.17 -5.59
C LEU A 243 2.57 7.26 -6.64
N ARG A 244 1.33 7.75 -6.75
CA ARG A 244 0.88 8.76 -7.71
C ARG A 244 1.12 10.20 -7.31
N GLY A 245 1.68 10.44 -6.14
CA GLY A 245 1.89 11.80 -5.65
C GLY A 245 0.66 12.47 -5.05
N ALA A 246 -0.48 11.78 -4.93
CA ALA A 246 -1.67 12.26 -4.25
C ALA A 246 -1.54 12.11 -2.72
N TRP A 247 -0.46 12.65 -2.17
CA TRP A 247 -0.02 12.41 -0.78
C TRP A 247 -1.00 12.95 0.26
N ALA A 248 -1.64 14.09 -0.01
CA ALA A 248 -2.68 14.64 0.86
C ALA A 248 -3.89 13.70 0.94
N ASP A 249 -4.38 13.24 -0.22
CA ASP A 249 -5.52 12.32 -0.30
C ASP A 249 -5.19 10.95 0.32
N ALA A 250 -3.94 10.49 0.21
CA ALA A 250 -3.47 9.28 0.88
C ALA A 250 -3.55 9.43 2.40
N ARG A 251 -3.09 10.56 2.96
CA ARG A 251 -3.20 10.82 4.40
C ARG A 251 -4.64 10.92 4.87
N GLN A 252 -5.51 11.53 4.07
CA GLN A 252 -6.95 11.61 4.38
C GLN A 252 -7.58 10.21 4.45
N ASP A 253 -7.25 9.31 3.53
CA ASP A 253 -7.72 7.93 3.57
C ASP A 253 -7.27 7.19 4.83
N LEU A 254 -6.03 7.45 5.28
CA LEU A 254 -5.43 6.81 6.44
C LEU A 254 -5.85 7.42 7.79
N ALA A 255 -6.49 8.60 7.79
CA ALA A 255 -6.88 9.30 9.03
C ALA A 255 -7.92 8.52 9.85
N GLY A 256 -8.73 7.70 9.18
CA GLY A 256 -9.73 6.84 9.82
C GLY A 256 -9.30 5.38 9.97
N VAL A 257 -8.00 5.08 9.88
CA VAL A 257 -7.45 3.75 10.19
C VAL A 257 -6.77 3.84 11.56
N SER A 258 -7.42 3.32 12.58
CA SER A 258 -7.00 3.44 13.98
C SER A 258 -6.80 2.07 14.63
N THR A 259 -6.02 2.05 15.71
CA THR A 259 -5.86 0.86 16.57
C THR A 259 -7.16 0.42 17.25
N SER A 260 -8.18 1.29 17.25
CA SER A 260 -9.54 0.98 17.71
C SER A 260 -10.30 0.01 16.78
N ASP A 261 -9.87 -0.16 15.54
CA ASP A 261 -10.65 -0.82 14.49
C ASP A 261 -10.40 -2.35 14.40
N VAL A 262 -9.88 -2.96 15.47
CA VAL A 262 -9.59 -4.41 15.64
C VAL A 262 -8.49 -4.95 14.69
N ASP A 263 -8.21 -4.31 13.56
CA ASP A 263 -7.17 -4.69 12.60
C ASP A 263 -5.83 -3.98 12.88
N LEU A 264 -5.07 -4.53 13.82
CA LEU A 264 -3.72 -4.04 14.16
C LEU A 264 -2.76 -4.06 12.97
N TRP A 265 -2.93 -5.02 12.05
CA TRP A 265 -2.10 -5.12 10.86
C TRP A 265 -2.36 -3.93 9.93
N ALA A 266 -3.62 -3.61 9.61
CA ALA A 266 -3.95 -2.45 8.78
C ALA A 266 -3.51 -1.13 9.44
N ALA A 267 -3.63 -1.01 10.76
CA ALA A 267 -3.13 0.15 11.49
C ALA A 267 -1.59 0.29 11.39
N GLY A 268 -0.85 -0.81 11.48
CA GLY A 268 0.60 -0.86 11.28
C GLY A 268 1.01 -0.47 9.86
N CYS A 269 0.35 -1.03 8.84
CA CYS A 269 0.56 -0.65 7.44
C CYS A 269 0.26 0.83 7.20
N ALA A 270 -0.84 1.36 7.76
CA ALA A 270 -1.20 2.76 7.67
C ALA A 270 -0.13 3.67 8.29
N ALA A 271 0.43 3.29 9.43
CA ALA A 271 1.55 4.00 10.04
C ALA A 271 2.79 3.98 9.13
N TYR A 272 3.12 2.83 8.52
CA TYR A 272 4.20 2.74 7.55
C TYR A 272 4.03 3.69 6.36
N VAL A 273 2.86 3.70 5.72
CA VAL A 273 2.58 4.58 4.56
C VAL A 273 2.65 6.07 4.95
N ARG A 274 2.16 6.44 6.14
CA ARG A 274 2.32 7.81 6.67
C ARG A 274 3.80 8.16 6.83
N GLY A 275 4.58 7.27 7.43
CA GLY A 275 6.01 7.44 7.62
C GLY A 275 6.77 7.58 6.31
N ASP A 276 6.41 6.81 5.29
CA ASP A 276 7.05 6.91 3.98
C ASP A 276 6.69 8.22 3.27
N ILE A 277 5.44 8.68 3.35
CA ILE A 277 5.07 10.03 2.85
C ILE A 277 5.86 11.12 3.58
N ASP A 278 6.00 11.04 4.91
CA ASP A 278 6.78 12.01 5.68
C ASP A 278 8.24 12.03 5.28
N ARG A 279 8.85 10.85 5.09
CA ARG A 279 10.21 10.68 4.61
C ARG A 279 10.38 11.35 3.23
N LEU A 280 9.50 11.04 2.29
CA LEU A 280 9.50 11.61 0.94
C LEU A 280 9.36 13.15 0.95
N GLN A 281 8.64 13.72 1.92
CA GLN A 281 8.48 15.16 2.11
C GLN A 281 9.57 15.80 2.99
N GLY A 282 10.55 15.04 3.46
CA GLY A 282 11.64 15.53 4.32
C GLY A 282 11.27 15.78 5.79
N ARG A 283 10.07 15.39 6.21
CA ARG A 283 9.62 15.46 7.62
C ARG A 283 10.19 14.28 8.41
N CYS A 284 11.49 14.34 8.68
CA CYS A 284 12.25 13.20 9.20
C CYS A 284 11.78 12.75 10.60
N ASP A 285 11.43 13.70 11.47
CA ASP A 285 10.99 13.39 12.85
C ASP A 285 9.59 12.71 12.83
N ASP A 286 8.68 13.23 12.01
CA ASP A 286 7.35 12.62 11.82
C ASP A 286 7.47 11.22 11.19
N ALA A 287 8.38 11.06 10.21
CA ALA A 287 8.65 9.77 9.59
C ALA A 287 9.16 8.74 10.61
N ASP A 288 10.10 9.13 11.47
CA ASP A 288 10.65 8.27 12.52
C ASP A 288 9.55 7.83 13.50
N ALA A 289 8.73 8.77 13.97
CA ALA A 289 7.61 8.48 14.87
C ALA A 289 6.60 7.49 14.25
N HIS A 290 6.27 7.67 12.97
CA HIS A 290 5.37 6.75 12.27
C HIS A 290 5.97 5.36 12.02
N PHE A 291 7.27 5.26 11.72
CA PHE A 291 7.93 3.96 11.61
C PHE A 291 8.03 3.24 12.96
N VAL A 292 8.25 3.97 14.06
CA VAL A 292 8.19 3.41 15.42
C VAL A 292 6.79 2.88 15.73
N GLU A 293 5.75 3.64 15.38
CA GLU A 293 4.36 3.20 15.57
C GLU A 293 4.03 1.94 14.75
N ALA A 294 4.46 1.88 13.48
CA ALA A 294 4.30 0.68 12.66
C ALA A 294 4.92 -0.56 13.34
N GLY A 295 6.15 -0.42 13.84
CA GLY A 295 6.85 -1.48 14.57
C GLY A 295 6.14 -1.88 15.87
N ARG A 296 5.59 -0.92 16.64
CA ARG A 296 4.81 -1.18 17.85
C ARG A 296 3.55 -2.00 17.56
N LEU A 297 2.98 -1.83 16.37
CA LEU A 297 1.80 -2.56 15.88
C LEU A 297 2.17 -3.89 15.19
N GLY A 298 3.45 -4.28 15.20
CA GLY A 298 3.91 -5.55 14.63
C GLY A 298 4.14 -5.51 13.12
N TYR A 299 4.11 -4.34 12.49
CA TYR A 299 4.44 -4.17 11.08
C TYR A 299 5.91 -3.76 10.91
N ASP A 300 6.66 -4.50 10.09
CA ASP A 300 8.08 -4.24 9.87
C ASP A 300 8.29 -2.87 9.18
N PRO A 301 8.97 -1.90 9.81
CA PRO A 301 9.18 -0.58 9.22
C PRO A 301 10.27 -0.55 8.13
N GLN A 302 10.84 -1.69 7.77
CA GLN A 302 11.81 -1.79 6.68
C GLN A 302 11.13 -1.94 5.31
N PRO A 303 11.73 -1.45 4.21
CA PRO A 303 13.01 -0.73 4.15
C PRO A 303 12.89 0.79 4.44
N GLY A 304 11.68 1.33 4.66
CA GLY A 304 11.44 2.76 4.86
C GLY A 304 12.31 3.40 5.94
N LEU A 305 12.48 2.74 7.09
CA LEU A 305 13.34 3.24 8.16
C LEU A 305 14.84 3.26 7.79
N ALA A 306 15.34 2.28 7.04
CA ALA A 306 16.73 2.30 6.55
C ALA A 306 16.96 3.45 5.56
N LEU A 307 15.98 3.71 4.67
CA LEU A 307 16.01 4.86 3.77
C LEU A 307 15.95 6.20 4.52
N LEU A 308 15.19 6.27 5.62
CA LEU A 308 15.18 7.45 6.49
C LEU A 308 16.55 7.71 7.12
N ARG A 309 17.22 6.65 7.62
CA ARG A 309 18.58 6.79 8.17
C ARG A 309 19.57 7.27 7.11
N LEU A 310 19.46 6.79 5.87
CA LEU A 310 20.26 7.29 4.75
C LEU A 310 20.00 8.78 4.51
N GLN A 311 18.73 9.21 4.49
CA GLN A 311 18.33 10.60 4.27
C GLN A 311 18.82 11.55 5.37
N GLN A 312 18.97 11.06 6.61
CA GLN A 312 19.58 11.77 7.74
C GLN A 312 21.12 11.74 7.71
N GLY A 313 21.73 11.13 6.69
CA GLY A 313 23.18 10.97 6.55
C GLY A 313 23.80 9.88 7.41
N SER A 314 23.00 9.05 8.10
CA SER A 314 23.47 7.92 8.90
C SER A 314 23.71 6.68 8.02
N VAL A 315 24.65 6.79 7.07
CA VAL A 315 24.93 5.76 6.05
C VAL A 315 25.25 4.41 6.69
N GLN A 316 26.08 4.37 7.72
CA GLN A 316 26.47 3.11 8.38
C GLN A 316 25.27 2.40 9.02
N ALA A 317 24.37 3.15 9.65
CA ALA A 317 23.15 2.60 10.24
C ALA A 317 22.22 2.04 9.14
N ALA A 318 22.01 2.80 8.07
CA ALA A 318 21.23 2.36 6.92
C ALA A 318 21.79 1.07 6.31
N THR A 319 23.11 0.99 6.12
CA THR A 319 23.79 -0.20 5.59
C THR A 319 23.62 -1.43 6.49
N ALA A 320 23.79 -1.26 7.81
CA ALA A 320 23.62 -2.37 8.75
C ALA A 320 22.18 -2.92 8.73
N MET A 321 21.21 -2.01 8.70
CA MET A 321 19.79 -2.36 8.64
C MET A 321 19.45 -3.09 7.34
N ILE A 322 19.85 -2.54 6.19
CA ILE A 322 19.44 -3.11 4.89
C ILE A 322 20.11 -4.45 4.61
N ARG A 323 21.37 -4.66 5.05
CA ARG A 323 22.03 -5.98 4.91
C ARG A 323 21.29 -7.06 5.68
N ARG A 324 20.85 -6.76 6.90
CA ARG A 324 20.01 -7.67 7.69
C ARG A 324 18.72 -8.00 6.94
N CYS A 325 18.01 -6.99 6.44
CA CYS A 325 16.79 -7.18 5.66
C CYS A 325 17.01 -8.07 4.44
N VAL A 326 18.07 -7.84 3.66
CA VAL A 326 18.40 -8.67 2.49
C VAL A 326 18.63 -10.13 2.91
N SER A 327 19.30 -10.36 4.05
CA SER A 327 19.58 -11.73 4.54
C SER A 327 18.36 -12.46 5.11
N GLU A 328 17.41 -11.73 5.71
CA GLU A 328 16.23 -12.32 6.36
C GLU A 328 15.05 -12.50 5.38
N SER A 329 15.01 -11.75 4.27
CA SER A 329 13.89 -11.76 3.33
C SER A 329 13.84 -13.06 2.51
N GLN A 330 12.88 -13.93 2.82
CA GLN A 330 12.64 -15.18 2.07
C GLN A 330 11.52 -15.05 1.03
N ASP A 331 10.55 -14.16 1.26
CA ASP A 331 9.43 -13.93 0.36
C ASP A 331 9.81 -12.98 -0.79
N ASP A 332 9.41 -13.32 -2.02
CA ASP A 332 9.78 -12.55 -3.21
C ASP A 332 9.20 -11.14 -3.20
N ALA A 333 7.99 -10.92 -2.68
CA ALA A 333 7.42 -9.57 -2.62
C ALA A 333 8.24 -8.69 -1.68
N LYS A 334 8.65 -9.23 -0.51
CA LYS A 334 9.53 -8.49 0.41
C LYS A 334 10.92 -8.25 -0.17
N ARG A 335 11.47 -9.23 -0.89
CA ARG A 335 12.77 -9.11 -1.56
C ARG A 335 12.77 -7.99 -2.60
N VAL A 336 11.70 -7.82 -3.39
CA VAL A 336 11.58 -6.71 -4.35
C VAL A 336 11.74 -5.35 -3.65
N GLU A 337 11.01 -5.12 -2.56
CA GLU A 337 11.09 -3.86 -1.81
C GLU A 337 12.50 -3.60 -1.25
N VAL A 338 13.07 -4.61 -0.62
CA VAL A 338 14.34 -4.51 0.10
C VAL A 338 15.51 -4.37 -0.86
N LEU A 339 15.53 -5.09 -1.98
CA LEU A 339 16.65 -5.08 -2.93
C LEU A 339 16.80 -3.72 -3.62
N PHE A 340 15.70 -3.05 -3.97
CA PHE A 340 15.77 -1.71 -4.55
C PHE A 340 16.38 -0.69 -3.56
N ALA A 341 15.92 -0.71 -2.30
CA ALA A 341 16.49 0.13 -1.24
C ALA A 341 17.95 -0.25 -0.93
N ALA A 342 18.30 -1.54 -0.99
CA ALA A 342 19.66 -2.03 -0.81
C ALA A 342 20.60 -1.47 -1.87
N THR A 343 20.21 -1.48 -3.15
CA THR A 343 21.01 -0.87 -4.21
C THR A 343 21.32 0.60 -3.90
N GLU A 344 20.33 1.38 -3.49
CA GLU A 344 20.52 2.80 -3.14
C GLU A 344 21.45 3.01 -1.95
N ILE A 345 21.20 2.30 -0.85
CA ILE A 345 21.96 2.45 0.40
C ILE A 345 23.41 1.96 0.22
N LEU A 346 23.62 0.86 -0.50
CA LEU A 346 24.95 0.27 -0.71
C LEU A 346 25.79 1.14 -1.66
N LEU A 347 25.19 1.74 -2.69
CA LEU A 347 25.88 2.74 -3.51
C LEU A 347 26.31 3.96 -2.69
N ALA A 348 25.43 4.48 -1.81
CA ALA A 348 25.78 5.59 -0.93
C ALA A 348 26.88 5.23 0.08
N ALA A 349 27.00 3.95 0.46
CA ALA A 349 28.09 3.44 1.29
C ALA A 349 29.40 3.18 0.50
N GLY A 350 29.39 3.30 -0.82
CA GLY A 350 30.53 2.99 -1.69
C GLY A 350 30.77 1.49 -1.94
N ASP A 351 29.84 0.62 -1.52
CA ASP A 351 29.93 -0.82 -1.77
C ASP A 351 29.29 -1.17 -3.12
N LEU A 352 30.04 -0.92 -4.19
CA LEU A 352 29.60 -1.14 -5.56
C LEU A 352 29.30 -2.62 -5.86
N GLU A 353 30.05 -3.54 -5.27
CA GLU A 353 29.89 -4.98 -5.49
C GLU A 353 28.57 -5.47 -4.90
N ALA A 354 28.29 -5.13 -3.64
CA ALA A 354 27.03 -5.50 -2.99
C ALA A 354 25.82 -4.81 -3.64
N ALA A 355 25.98 -3.55 -4.08
CA ALA A 355 24.92 -2.84 -4.82
C ALA A 355 24.60 -3.51 -6.16
N ALA A 356 25.62 -3.93 -6.92
CA ALA A 356 25.45 -4.67 -8.16
C ALA A 356 24.78 -6.03 -7.94
N ALA A 357 25.17 -6.76 -6.89
CA ALA A 357 24.53 -8.02 -6.51
C ALA A 357 23.03 -7.82 -6.21
N ALA A 358 22.67 -6.79 -5.43
CA ALA A 358 21.28 -6.47 -5.13
C ALA A 358 20.47 -6.12 -6.40
N ALA A 359 21.03 -5.32 -7.30
CA ALA A 359 20.38 -4.95 -8.55
C ALA A 359 20.18 -6.17 -9.48
N ASN A 360 21.16 -7.07 -9.56
CA ASN A 360 21.05 -8.31 -10.34
C ASN A 360 19.97 -9.24 -9.78
N SER A 361 19.92 -9.44 -8.46
CA SER A 361 18.86 -10.24 -7.84
C SER A 361 17.47 -9.63 -8.05
N LEU A 362 17.35 -8.30 -8.10
CA LEU A 362 16.10 -7.63 -8.43
C LEU A 362 15.71 -7.83 -9.90
N ALA A 363 16.67 -7.86 -10.82
CA ALA A 363 16.42 -8.17 -12.23
C ALA A 363 15.93 -9.61 -12.42
N GLU A 364 16.49 -10.58 -11.71
CA GLU A 364 16.01 -11.98 -11.70
C GLU A 364 14.55 -12.08 -11.23
N LEU A 365 14.20 -11.35 -10.15
CA LEU A 365 12.82 -11.27 -9.69
C LEU A 365 11.89 -10.59 -10.71
N ALA A 366 12.37 -9.57 -11.41
CA ALA A 366 11.60 -8.89 -12.44
C ALA A 366 11.29 -9.82 -13.63
N GLU A 367 12.22 -10.72 -14.00
CA GLU A 367 11.98 -11.75 -15.02
C GLU A 367 10.95 -12.78 -14.59
N LYS A 368 10.92 -13.12 -13.29
CA LYS A 368 9.93 -14.04 -12.69
C LYS A 368 8.53 -13.41 -12.60
N CYS A 369 8.43 -12.20 -12.05
CA CYS A 369 7.15 -11.52 -11.81
C CYS A 369 6.55 -10.93 -13.09
N ARG A 370 7.39 -10.37 -13.97
CA ARG A 370 7.02 -9.71 -15.24
C ARG A 370 6.00 -8.58 -15.13
N THR A 371 5.86 -7.97 -13.95
CA THR A 371 4.97 -6.82 -13.74
C THR A 371 5.70 -5.50 -13.93
N THR A 372 4.97 -4.47 -14.40
CA THR A 372 5.57 -3.21 -14.86
C THR A 372 6.39 -2.50 -13.77
N ILE A 373 5.96 -2.53 -12.51
CA ILE A 373 6.69 -1.87 -11.41
C ILE A 373 7.95 -2.62 -11.01
N VAL A 374 7.96 -3.96 -10.98
CA VAL A 374 9.17 -4.72 -10.65
C VAL A 374 10.21 -4.53 -11.75
N LEU A 375 9.78 -4.50 -13.02
CA LEU A 375 10.65 -4.15 -14.14
C LEU A 375 11.18 -2.70 -14.04
N ALA A 376 10.36 -1.75 -13.61
CA ALA A 376 10.80 -0.36 -13.43
C ALA A 376 11.85 -0.21 -12.33
N LEU A 377 11.64 -0.89 -11.18
CA LEU A 377 12.59 -0.93 -10.07
C LEU A 377 13.91 -1.58 -10.50
N ALA A 378 13.87 -2.72 -11.20
CA ALA A 378 15.06 -3.41 -11.70
C ALA A 378 15.86 -2.58 -12.72
N ASP A 379 15.17 -1.94 -13.67
CA ASP A 379 15.81 -1.07 -14.65
C ASP A 379 16.44 0.16 -13.97
N GLN A 380 15.75 0.76 -12.99
CA GLN A 380 16.28 1.92 -12.27
C GLN A 380 17.48 1.54 -11.38
N ALA A 381 17.41 0.43 -10.64
CA ALA A 381 18.53 -0.09 -9.84
C ALA A 381 19.75 -0.40 -10.73
N THR A 382 19.52 -1.06 -11.87
CA THR A 382 20.56 -1.33 -12.88
C THR A 382 21.22 -0.04 -13.36
N ALA A 383 20.40 0.99 -13.66
CA ALA A 383 20.91 2.27 -14.11
C ALA A 383 21.71 3.00 -13.03
N MET A 384 21.31 2.91 -11.76
CA MET A 384 22.05 3.48 -10.62
C MET A 384 23.44 2.85 -10.49
N VAL A 385 23.53 1.51 -10.55
CA VAL A 385 24.81 0.78 -10.49
C VAL A 385 25.70 1.13 -11.68
N ARG A 386 25.13 1.13 -12.88
CA ARG A 386 25.88 1.49 -14.10
C ARG A 386 26.37 2.93 -14.08
N LEU A 387 25.59 3.87 -13.57
CA LEU A 387 26.05 5.25 -13.45
C LEU A 387 27.29 5.37 -12.55
N ALA A 388 27.35 4.58 -11.47
CA ALA A 388 28.48 4.57 -10.55
C ALA A 388 29.74 3.89 -11.11
N GLN A 389 29.59 2.97 -12.08
CA GLN A 389 30.68 2.18 -12.67
C GLN A 389 31.12 2.71 -14.04
N GLU A 390 30.17 2.79 -14.96
CA GLU A 390 30.34 3.09 -16.39
C GLU A 390 29.16 3.97 -16.88
N PRO A 391 29.20 5.30 -16.66
CA PRO A 391 28.09 6.22 -16.93
C PRO A 391 27.45 6.07 -18.31
N ASP A 392 28.25 5.80 -19.34
CA ASP A 392 27.84 5.65 -20.74
C ASP A 392 26.81 4.53 -20.94
N THR A 393 26.79 3.54 -20.04
CA THR A 393 25.92 2.35 -20.13
C THR A 393 24.61 2.51 -19.33
N ALA A 394 24.47 3.60 -18.56
CA ALA A 394 23.34 3.84 -17.65
C ALA A 394 22.07 4.34 -18.36
N LEU A 395 22.21 5.07 -19.47
CA LEU A 395 21.08 5.72 -20.16
C LEU A 395 20.01 4.74 -20.66
N THR A 396 20.40 3.58 -21.18
CA THR A 396 19.47 2.58 -21.71
C THR A 396 18.52 2.06 -20.64
N PRO A 397 19.01 1.49 -19.50
CA PRO A 397 18.13 1.07 -18.42
C PRO A 397 17.41 2.26 -17.77
N ALA A 398 18.04 3.44 -17.62
CA ALA A 398 17.37 4.62 -17.04
C ALA A 398 16.15 5.06 -17.87
N ARG A 399 16.27 5.10 -19.20
CA ARG A 399 15.14 5.42 -20.11
C ARG A 399 14.07 4.33 -20.10
N ALA A 400 14.45 3.06 -19.90
CA ALA A 400 13.50 1.96 -19.78
C ALA A 400 12.68 2.06 -18.48
N ALA A 401 13.33 2.39 -17.36
CA ALA A 401 12.67 2.71 -16.10
C ALA A 401 11.74 3.92 -16.24
N LEU A 402 12.23 5.02 -16.85
CA LEU A 402 11.45 6.24 -17.02
C LEU A 402 10.12 5.99 -17.75
N ARG A 403 10.14 5.25 -18.87
CA ARG A 403 8.92 4.92 -19.60
C ARG A 403 7.90 4.18 -18.73
N ARG A 404 8.37 3.25 -17.90
CA ARG A 404 7.50 2.47 -17.00
C ARG A 404 6.98 3.31 -15.85
N TRP A 405 7.79 4.20 -15.26
CA TRP A 405 7.32 5.11 -14.22
C TRP A 405 6.26 6.10 -14.72
N VAL A 406 6.41 6.58 -15.97
CA VAL A 406 5.39 7.39 -16.65
C VAL A 406 4.11 6.57 -16.86
N GLU A 407 4.22 5.33 -17.36
CA GLU A 407 3.05 4.43 -17.54
C GLU A 407 2.31 4.16 -16.22
N LEU A 408 3.06 3.97 -15.13
CA LEU A 408 2.53 3.76 -13.79
C LEU A 408 2.00 5.04 -13.13
N ARG A 409 2.23 6.21 -13.74
CA ARG A 409 1.96 7.53 -13.15
C ARG A 409 2.59 7.67 -11.77
N ALA A 410 3.88 7.36 -11.66
CA ALA A 410 4.65 7.42 -10.41
C ALA A 410 5.60 8.64 -10.41
N PRO A 411 5.10 9.87 -10.19
CA PRO A 411 5.84 11.11 -10.46
C PRO A 411 7.12 11.25 -9.61
N TYR A 412 7.14 10.72 -8.39
CA TYR A 412 8.34 10.74 -7.56
C TYR A 412 9.47 9.89 -8.17
N GLN A 413 9.17 8.65 -8.57
CA GLN A 413 10.17 7.76 -9.18
C GLN A 413 10.53 8.21 -10.61
N GLU A 414 9.58 8.79 -11.33
CA GLU A 414 9.84 9.48 -12.59
C GLU A 414 10.90 10.56 -12.39
N ALA A 415 10.69 11.49 -11.46
CA ALA A 415 11.63 12.58 -11.20
C ALA A 415 13.01 12.07 -10.78
N ARG A 416 13.09 11.06 -9.92
CA ARG A 416 14.37 10.43 -9.53
C ARG A 416 15.09 9.80 -10.71
N THR A 417 14.35 9.12 -11.58
CA THR A 417 14.93 8.51 -12.79
C THR A 417 15.41 9.58 -13.77
N ARG A 418 14.72 10.72 -13.88
CA ARG A 418 15.17 11.86 -14.68
C ARG A 418 16.47 12.48 -14.14
N LEU A 419 16.62 12.59 -12.82
CA LEU A 419 17.89 13.03 -12.23
C LEU A 419 19.03 12.06 -12.57
N LEU A 420 18.77 10.74 -12.53
CA LEU A 420 19.72 9.73 -12.95
C LEU A 420 20.12 9.86 -14.44
N ILE A 421 19.14 10.13 -15.31
CA ILE A 421 19.40 10.40 -16.74
C ILE A 421 20.21 11.69 -16.89
N ALA A 422 19.90 12.72 -16.12
CA ALA A 422 20.63 13.99 -16.16
C ALA A 422 22.10 13.81 -15.77
N GLU A 423 22.37 13.07 -14.70
CA GLU A 423 23.74 12.74 -14.27
C GLU A 423 24.50 11.94 -15.33
N ALA A 424 23.86 10.95 -15.96
CA ALA A 424 24.46 10.19 -17.05
C ALA A 424 24.76 11.07 -18.29
N CYS A 425 23.83 11.95 -18.68
CA CYS A 425 24.04 12.92 -19.76
C CYS A 425 25.19 13.89 -19.44
N HIS A 426 25.28 14.37 -18.20
CA HIS A 426 26.36 15.24 -17.76
C HIS A 426 27.73 14.55 -17.83
N ALA A 427 27.82 13.28 -17.40
CA ALA A 427 29.04 12.47 -17.50
C ALA A 427 29.51 12.29 -18.96
N LEU A 428 28.58 12.26 -19.91
CA LEU A 428 28.83 12.20 -21.36
C LEU A 428 29.11 13.57 -22.01
N GLY A 429 29.03 14.67 -21.26
CA GLY A 429 29.20 16.03 -21.76
C GLY A 429 27.95 16.64 -22.44
N ASP A 430 26.82 15.94 -22.44
CA ASP A 430 25.52 16.43 -22.94
C ASP A 430 24.80 17.26 -21.87
N ASN A 431 25.33 18.46 -21.62
CA ASN A 431 24.80 19.37 -20.60
C ASN A 431 23.39 19.88 -20.91
N GLU A 432 23.04 20.04 -22.19
CA GLU A 432 21.71 20.55 -22.58
C GLU A 432 20.60 19.55 -22.23
N SER A 433 20.81 18.25 -22.52
CA SER A 433 19.87 17.21 -22.10
C SER A 433 19.83 17.08 -20.58
N ALA A 434 20.99 17.16 -19.90
CA ALA A 434 21.05 17.10 -18.45
C ALA A 434 20.25 18.22 -17.76
N ASP A 435 20.37 19.45 -18.26
CA ASP A 435 19.64 20.61 -17.72
C ASP A 435 18.12 20.47 -17.90
N ARG A 436 17.67 19.97 -19.07
CA ARG A 436 16.23 19.72 -19.34
C ARG A 436 15.64 18.66 -18.42
N GLU A 437 16.33 17.53 -18.25
CA GLU A 437 15.87 16.45 -17.37
C GLU A 437 15.85 16.92 -15.91
N THR A 438 16.88 17.64 -15.47
CA THR A 438 16.95 18.24 -14.14
C THR A 438 15.81 19.24 -13.89
N ALA A 439 15.51 20.11 -14.85
CA ALA A 439 14.41 21.07 -14.73
C ALA A 439 13.04 20.37 -14.59
N THR A 440 12.79 19.34 -15.40
CA THR A 440 11.55 18.55 -15.36
C THR A 440 11.41 17.78 -14.04
N ALA A 441 12.51 17.18 -13.57
CA ALA A 441 12.54 16.49 -12.29
C ALA A 441 12.25 17.44 -11.12
N ARG A 442 12.88 18.62 -11.12
CA ARG A 442 12.70 19.62 -10.06
C ARG A 442 11.26 20.13 -10.00
N ASP A 443 10.67 20.51 -11.12
CA ASP A 443 9.25 20.93 -11.19
C ASP A 443 8.33 19.84 -10.60
N THR A 444 8.58 18.58 -10.96
CA THR A 444 7.80 17.45 -10.43
C THR A 444 7.97 17.29 -8.92
N LEU A 445 9.19 17.35 -8.39
CA LEU A 445 9.46 17.22 -6.95
C LEU A 445 8.89 18.41 -6.15
N GLU A 446 8.99 19.63 -6.68
CA GLU A 446 8.40 20.84 -6.08
C GLU A 446 6.88 20.74 -5.97
N ARG A 447 6.18 20.28 -7.02
CA ARG A 447 4.72 20.04 -6.97
C ARG A 447 4.31 19.00 -5.93
N LEU A 448 5.14 17.99 -5.71
CA LEU A 448 4.90 16.97 -4.69
C LEU A 448 5.21 17.48 -3.27
N GLY A 449 5.96 18.57 -3.13
CA GLY A 449 6.58 18.96 -1.87
C GLY A 449 7.60 17.92 -1.39
N ALA A 450 8.27 17.24 -2.32
CA ALA A 450 9.25 16.21 -2.03
C ALA A 450 10.61 16.86 -1.65
N SER A 451 11.32 16.25 -0.70
CA SER A 451 12.69 16.66 -0.38
C SER A 451 13.64 16.23 -1.49
N THR A 452 14.42 17.16 -2.03
CA THR A 452 15.41 16.89 -3.09
C THR A 452 16.82 16.69 -2.56
N GLU A 453 17.07 16.93 -1.27
CA GLU A 453 18.40 16.80 -0.67
C GLU A 453 18.37 15.83 0.53
N PRO A 454 19.40 14.98 0.70
CA PRO A 454 19.67 14.37 1.98
C PRO A 454 19.83 15.49 3.00
N ARG A 455 19.08 15.43 4.11
CA ARG A 455 19.34 16.30 5.24
C ARG A 455 20.66 15.83 5.83
N ARG A 456 21.74 16.48 5.42
CA ARG A 456 23.06 16.26 6.01
C ARG A 456 22.92 16.48 7.51
N PRO A 457 23.54 15.64 8.35
CA PRO A 457 23.52 15.84 9.79
C PRO A 457 23.85 17.30 10.08
N ASP A 458 23.00 17.93 10.87
CA ASP A 458 23.03 19.38 11.13
C ASP A 458 24.48 19.82 11.38
N GLY A 459 25.01 20.69 10.50
CA GLY A 459 26.36 21.25 10.62
C GLY A 459 27.43 20.83 9.60
N GLN A 460 27.22 19.81 8.74
CA GLN A 460 28.23 19.44 7.73
C GLN A 460 28.06 20.16 6.38
N LEU A 461 29.01 21.04 6.06
CA LEU A 461 29.11 21.75 4.78
C LEU A 461 29.53 20.81 3.63
N THR A 462 29.03 21.07 2.42
CA THR A 462 29.50 20.40 1.19
C THR A 462 30.94 20.79 0.85
N PRO A 463 31.70 19.99 0.06
CA PRO A 463 33.02 20.39 -0.40
C PRO A 463 33.03 21.77 -1.08
N ARG A 464 31.98 22.07 -1.86
CA ARG A 464 31.82 23.36 -2.52
C ARG A 464 31.48 24.48 -1.53
N GLU A 465 30.67 24.20 -0.52
CA GLU A 465 30.40 25.15 0.57
C GLU A 465 31.62 25.39 1.46
N ILE A 466 32.49 24.38 1.65
CA ILE A 466 33.79 24.55 2.31
C ILE A 466 34.69 25.45 1.48
N GLU A 467 34.80 25.25 0.16
CA GLU A 467 35.54 26.16 -0.72
C GLU A 467 35.03 27.60 -0.63
N VAL A 468 33.71 27.79 -0.69
CA VAL A 468 33.09 29.12 -0.52
C VAL A 468 33.36 29.66 0.88
N LEU A 469 33.26 28.85 1.94
CA LEU A 469 33.58 29.25 3.31
C LEU A 469 35.07 29.66 3.45
N ARG A 470 36.00 28.99 2.77
CA ARG A 470 37.42 29.36 2.73
C ARG A 470 37.62 30.76 2.17
N LEU A 471 36.96 31.06 1.05
CA LEU A 471 37.04 32.38 0.43
C LEU A 471 36.27 33.46 1.22
N VAL A 472 35.19 33.07 1.90
CA VAL A 472 34.50 33.95 2.86
C VAL A 472 35.44 34.30 4.02
N ALA A 473 36.19 33.33 4.55
CA ALA A 473 37.14 33.50 5.65
C ALA A 473 38.35 34.36 5.28
N THR A 474 38.73 34.46 4.00
CA THR A 474 39.75 35.41 3.53
C THR A 474 39.24 36.84 3.36
N GLY A 475 37.93 37.08 3.54
CA GLY A 475 37.31 38.39 3.36
C GLY A 475 36.94 38.74 1.91
N ALA A 476 37.00 37.77 0.98
CA ALA A 476 36.59 38.00 -0.41
C ALA A 476 35.10 38.42 -0.49
N THR A 477 34.71 39.28 -1.43
CA THR A 477 33.29 39.63 -1.67
C THR A 477 32.60 38.56 -2.52
N ASN A 478 31.26 38.49 -2.52
CA ASN A 478 30.54 37.48 -3.30
C ASN A 478 30.84 37.59 -4.81
N ARG A 479 31.04 38.81 -5.33
CA ARG A 479 31.55 39.06 -6.69
C ARG A 479 32.96 38.49 -6.93
N ALA A 480 33.88 38.63 -5.97
CA ALA A 480 35.23 38.09 -6.10
C ALA A 480 35.25 36.55 -6.05
N ILE A 481 34.45 35.97 -5.15
CA ILE A 481 34.25 34.51 -5.06
C ILE A 481 33.65 33.98 -6.36
N ALA A 482 32.66 34.66 -6.92
CA ALA A 482 32.01 34.31 -8.18
C ALA A 482 33.03 34.28 -9.33
N ALA A 483 33.90 35.29 -9.42
CA ALA A 483 34.97 35.33 -10.41
C ALA A 483 36.00 34.20 -10.21
N GLN A 484 36.40 33.91 -8.97
CA GLN A 484 37.42 32.92 -8.66
C GLN A 484 36.93 31.47 -8.85
N LEU A 485 35.65 31.22 -8.59
CA LEU A 485 35.03 29.91 -8.69
C LEU A 485 34.30 29.67 -10.02
N VAL A 486 34.33 30.65 -10.94
CA VAL A 486 33.62 30.63 -12.23
C VAL A 486 32.12 30.38 -12.05
N LEU A 487 31.49 31.17 -11.18
CA LEU A 487 30.07 31.11 -10.83
C LEU A 487 29.39 32.48 -11.02
N SER A 488 28.06 32.50 -11.01
CA SER A 488 27.30 33.76 -10.91
C SER A 488 27.29 34.30 -9.48
N GLU A 489 27.23 35.62 -9.29
CA GLU A 489 27.14 36.25 -7.96
C GLU A 489 25.89 35.77 -7.19
N ARG A 490 24.76 35.57 -7.89
CA ARG A 490 23.53 35.00 -7.32
C ARG A 490 23.72 33.57 -6.80
N THR A 491 24.56 32.77 -7.47
CA THR A 491 24.90 31.42 -7.03
C THR A 491 25.73 31.46 -5.75
N VAL A 492 26.67 32.40 -5.64
CA VAL A 492 27.48 32.60 -4.42
C VAL A 492 26.63 33.09 -3.25
N ASP A 493 25.71 34.03 -3.48
CA ASP A 493 24.75 34.49 -2.45
C ASP A 493 23.96 33.33 -1.84
N ARG A 494 23.51 32.41 -2.71
CA ARG A 494 22.81 31.19 -2.26
C ARG A 494 23.71 30.28 -1.45
N HIS A 495 24.95 30.05 -1.87
CA HIS A 495 25.92 29.26 -1.09
C HIS A 495 26.21 29.88 0.28
N VAL A 496 26.42 31.19 0.36
CA VAL A 496 26.68 31.89 1.63
C VAL A 496 25.47 31.80 2.56
N SER A 497 24.25 31.97 2.04
CA SER A 497 23.01 31.85 2.82
C SER A 497 22.82 30.42 3.35
N ASN A 498 23.10 29.41 2.53
CA ASN A 498 23.02 28.01 2.93
C ASN A 498 24.09 27.65 3.97
N ILE A 499 25.32 28.19 3.85
CA ILE A 499 26.37 28.04 4.85
C ILE A 499 25.90 28.63 6.18
N PHE A 500 25.37 29.84 6.20
CA PHE A 500 24.90 30.51 7.42
C PHE A 500 23.81 29.70 8.12
N MET A 501 22.83 29.22 7.34
CA MET A 501 21.78 28.37 7.84
C MET A 501 22.32 27.06 8.41
N LYS A 502 23.25 26.39 7.71
CA LYS A 502 23.86 25.12 8.14
C LYS A 502 24.75 25.25 9.37
N LEU A 503 25.41 26.40 9.53
CA LEU A 503 26.28 26.69 10.67
C LEU A 503 25.53 27.31 11.87
N GLY A 504 24.25 27.66 11.71
CA GLY A 504 23.47 28.34 12.75
C GLY A 504 23.94 29.77 13.05
N VAL A 505 24.57 30.45 12.07
CA VAL A 505 25.14 31.79 12.22
C VAL A 505 24.43 32.81 11.35
N SER A 506 24.38 34.06 11.77
CA SER A 506 23.64 35.13 11.06
C SER A 506 24.52 36.14 10.34
N SER A 507 25.85 36.00 10.41
CA SER A 507 26.78 36.96 9.83
C SER A 507 28.02 36.31 9.23
N ARG A 508 28.62 37.01 8.27
CA ARG A 508 29.87 36.61 7.61
C ARG A 508 31.00 36.40 8.63
N SER A 509 31.12 37.32 9.60
CA SER A 509 32.11 37.24 10.67
C SER A 509 31.90 36.01 11.57
N ALA A 510 30.65 35.69 11.89
CA ALA A 510 30.32 34.51 12.68
C ALA A 510 30.59 33.20 11.92
N ALA A 511 30.33 33.15 10.61
CA ALA A 511 30.68 32.01 9.77
C ALA A 511 32.21 31.80 9.68
N THR A 512 32.99 32.88 9.56
CA THR A 512 34.45 32.82 9.58
C THR A 512 34.98 32.30 10.92
N ALA A 513 34.46 32.81 12.04
CA ALA A 513 34.84 32.34 13.37
C ALA A 513 34.55 30.85 13.57
N TYR A 514 33.34 30.40 13.17
CA TYR A 514 32.97 28.99 13.19
C TYR A 514 33.92 28.12 12.38
N GLY A 515 34.29 28.58 11.18
CA GLY A 515 35.20 27.87 10.29
C GLY A 515 36.57 27.61 10.91
N PHE A 516 37.14 28.60 11.63
CA PHE A 516 38.42 28.44 12.33
C PHE A 516 38.30 27.55 13.57
N GLU A 517 37.24 27.73 14.38
CA GLU A 517 36.99 26.95 15.59
C GLU A 517 36.86 25.45 15.29
N HIS A 518 36.23 25.12 14.16
CA HIS A 518 35.96 23.74 13.73
C HIS A 518 36.97 23.22 12.69
N ARG A 519 38.06 23.96 12.42
CA ARG A 519 39.15 23.60 11.49
C ARG A 519 38.69 23.26 10.06
N LEU A 520 37.66 23.96 9.58
CA LEU A 520 37.16 23.86 8.20
C LEU A 520 37.95 24.76 7.22
N VAL A 521 38.59 25.80 7.77
CA VAL A 521 39.39 26.83 7.08
C VAL A 521 40.69 27.12 7.78
#